data_AF-A0A022RAR7-F1
#
_entry.id   AF-A0A022RAR7-F1
#
_cell.length_a   1.000
_cell.length_b   1.000
_cell.length_c   1.000
_cell.angle_alpha   90.00
_cell.angle_beta   90.00
_cell.angle_gamma   90.00
#
_symmetry.space_group_name_H-M   'P 1'
#
loop_
_entity.id
_entity.type
_entity.pdbx_description
1 polymer ?
#
loop_
_entity_poly.entity_id
_entity_poly.type
_entity_poly.pdbx_seq_one_letter_code
_entity_poly.pdbx_strand_id
1 'polypeptide(L)'
;MEEQPSTSHKHTSPQLLNKWIEIQDSLKKQLITEDRFNWKLPTTKDHFFTGTEEQNQDSHSGESQTLKYVGGVDLSFSKVDPSIACATLVVLDFSTLESVYEDYAIVELRVPYVPGFLAFRE
;
A
#
# COMPACT_ATOMS: atom_id res chain seq x y z
N MET A 1 -6.05 26.71 -32.92
CA MET A 1 -4.82 25.93 -33.19
C MET A 1 -4.49 25.28 -31.86
N GLU A 2 -5.05 24.10 -31.61
CA GLU A 2 -4.80 23.36 -30.37
C GLU A 2 -3.47 22.64 -30.54
N GLU A 3 -2.45 23.08 -29.80
CA GLU A 3 -1.20 22.33 -29.68
C GLU A 3 -1.48 21.02 -28.94
N GLN A 4 -1.26 19.90 -29.62
CA GLN A 4 -1.25 18.60 -28.97
C GLN A 4 0.06 18.44 -28.19
N PRO A 5 0.01 18.00 -26.91
CA PRO A 5 1.23 17.75 -26.16
C PRO A 5 1.91 16.50 -26.73
N SER A 6 3.16 16.66 -27.16
CA SER A 6 4.02 15.60 -27.66
C SER A 6 4.35 14.60 -26.53
N THR A 7 3.60 13.51 -26.44
CA THR A 7 3.95 12.38 -25.57
C THR A 7 5.11 11.61 -26.21
N SER A 8 6.31 11.78 -25.66
CA SER A 8 7.47 10.94 -25.98
C SER A 8 7.17 9.50 -25.51
N HIS A 9 6.55 8.70 -26.37
CA HIS A 9 6.39 7.27 -26.15
C HIS A 9 7.74 6.60 -26.36
N LYS A 10 8.53 6.49 -25.28
CA LYS A 10 9.63 5.53 -25.24
C LYS A 10 9.02 4.14 -25.43
N HIS A 11 9.19 3.55 -26.61
CA HIS A 11 8.69 2.22 -26.93
C HIS A 11 9.27 1.20 -25.95
N THR A 12 8.43 0.64 -25.08
CA THR A 12 8.76 -0.54 -24.28
C THR A 12 9.06 -1.70 -25.22
N SER A 13 10.24 -2.32 -25.09
CA SER A 13 10.61 -3.42 -25.97
C SER A 13 9.76 -4.67 -25.68
N PRO A 14 9.43 -5.48 -26.70
CA PRO A 14 8.71 -6.74 -26.49
C PRO A 14 9.40 -7.68 -25.50
N GLN A 15 10.73 -7.66 -25.47
CA GLN A 15 11.53 -8.45 -24.54
C GLN A 15 11.30 -8.01 -23.08
N LEU A 16 11.22 -6.70 -22.83
CA LEU A 16 10.95 -6.17 -21.48
C LEU A 16 9.53 -6.54 -21.04
N LEU A 17 8.55 -6.45 -21.93
CA LEU A 17 7.17 -6.82 -21.63
C LEU A 17 7.02 -8.31 -21.29
N ASN A 18 7.63 -9.20 -22.08
CA ASN A 18 7.62 -10.64 -21.80
C ASN A 18 8.24 -10.94 -20.42
N LYS A 19 9.34 -10.26 -20.08
CA LYS A 19 9.97 -10.39 -18.76
C LYS A 19 9.02 -9.95 -17.64
N TRP A 20 8.28 -8.85 -17.81
CA TRP A 20 7.33 -8.40 -16.81
C TRP A 20 6.16 -9.36 -16.62
N ILE A 21 5.67 -9.97 -17.70
CA ILE A 21 4.63 -11.03 -17.64
C ILE A 21 5.15 -12.22 -16.83
N GLU A 22 6.36 -12.70 -17.12
CA GLU A 22 6.97 -13.81 -16.38
C GLU A 22 7.12 -13.50 -14.89
N ILE A 23 7.49 -12.26 -14.53
CA ILE A 23 7.59 -11.82 -13.13
C ILE A 23 6.19 -11.80 -12.48
N GLN A 24 5.18 -11.21 -13.14
CA GLN A 24 3.82 -11.20 -12.62
C GLN A 24 3.27 -12.61 -12.39
N ASP A 25 3.44 -13.51 -13.35
CA ASP A 25 2.99 -14.90 -13.25
C ASP A 25 3.72 -15.69 -12.16
N SER A 26 4.99 -15.37 -11.93
CA SER A 26 5.77 -15.98 -10.85
C SER A 26 5.31 -15.48 -9.47
N LEU A 27 5.19 -14.17 -9.29
CA LEU A 27 4.76 -13.57 -8.01
C LEU A 27 3.30 -13.88 -7.67
N LYS A 28 2.43 -13.98 -8.68
CA LYS A 28 1.01 -14.33 -8.49
C LYS A 28 0.84 -15.69 -7.81
N LYS A 29 1.75 -16.64 -8.01
CA LYS A 29 1.72 -17.96 -7.35
C LYS A 29 1.99 -17.89 -5.85
N GLN A 30 2.54 -16.77 -5.37
CA GLN A 30 2.85 -16.53 -3.95
C GLN A 30 1.75 -15.72 -3.24
N LEU A 31 0.66 -15.38 -3.93
CA LEU A 31 -0.46 -14.64 -3.33
C LEU A 31 -1.15 -15.48 -2.25
N ILE A 32 -1.27 -14.92 -1.06
CA ILE A 32 -2.05 -15.48 0.05
C ILE A 32 -3.37 -14.70 0.12
N THR A 33 -4.50 -15.40 -0.01
CA THR A 33 -5.84 -14.79 -0.07
C THR A 33 -6.66 -15.01 1.22
N GLU A 34 -6.02 -15.49 2.27
CA GLU A 34 -6.63 -15.80 3.56
C GLU A 34 -5.85 -15.14 4.68
N ASP A 35 -6.54 -14.77 5.76
CA ASP A 35 -5.92 -14.11 6.89
C ASP A 35 -4.98 -15.07 7.62
N ARG A 36 -3.72 -14.65 7.80
CA ARG A 36 -2.69 -15.39 8.54
C ARG A 36 -2.29 -14.68 9.84
N PHE A 37 -3.13 -13.74 10.29
CA PHE A 37 -2.85 -12.91 11.46
C PHE A 37 -3.74 -13.28 12.65
N ASN A 38 -3.15 -13.22 13.84
CA ASN A 38 -3.87 -13.48 15.10
C ASN A 38 -4.52 -12.22 15.67
N TRP A 39 -4.33 -11.06 15.03
CA TRP A 39 -4.92 -9.81 15.47
C TRP A 39 -6.38 -9.65 15.04
N LYS A 40 -7.13 -8.85 15.77
CA LYS A 40 -8.55 -8.53 15.50
C LYS A 40 -8.73 -7.04 15.29
N LEU A 41 -9.72 -6.69 14.48
CA LEU A 41 -10.16 -5.30 14.37
C LEU A 41 -10.86 -4.89 15.68
N PRO A 42 -10.56 -3.71 16.24
CA PRO A 42 -11.33 -3.19 17.37
C PRO A 42 -12.80 -3.10 16.98
N THR A 43 -13.66 -3.73 17.79
CA THR A 43 -15.10 -3.70 17.56
C THR A 43 -15.72 -2.53 18.32
N THR A 44 -16.85 -2.00 17.86
CA THR A 44 -17.54 -0.88 18.51
C THR A 44 -17.87 -1.14 20.00
N LYS A 45 -17.90 -2.40 20.43
CA LYS A 45 -18.09 -2.77 21.84
C LYS A 45 -16.87 -2.45 22.70
N ASP A 46 -15.67 -2.44 22.14
CA ASP A 46 -14.43 -2.18 22.87
C ASP A 46 -14.30 -0.70 23.29
N HIS A 47 -14.96 0.21 22.57
CA HIS A 47 -15.03 1.62 22.96
C HIS A 47 -15.95 1.90 24.16
N PHE A 48 -16.92 1.02 24.45
CA PHE A 48 -17.89 1.19 25.54
C PHE A 48 -17.52 0.43 26.82
N PHE A 49 -16.54 -0.48 26.77
CA PHE A 49 -16.05 -1.25 27.92
C PHE A 49 -14.64 -0.81 28.35
N THR A 50 -14.38 0.50 28.38
CA THR A 50 -13.21 1.07 29.10
C THR A 50 -13.54 1.26 30.59
N GLY A 51 -13.99 0.19 31.26
CA GLY A 51 -14.31 0.29 32.68
C GLY A 51 -15.00 -0.92 33.29
N THR A 52 -14.44 -2.11 33.18
CA THR A 52 -14.54 -3.14 34.25
C THR A 52 -13.48 -4.19 34.01
N GLU A 53 -12.43 -4.15 34.83
CA GLU A 53 -11.53 -5.26 35.06
C GLU A 53 -12.33 -6.42 35.67
N GLU A 54 -12.69 -7.43 34.87
CA GLU A 54 -12.98 -8.74 35.43
C GLU A 54 -11.78 -9.65 35.19
N GLN A 55 -10.95 -9.71 36.23
CA GLN A 55 -9.94 -10.75 36.39
C GLN A 55 -10.64 -12.10 36.42
N ASN A 56 -10.48 -12.90 35.38
CA ASN A 56 -10.56 -14.35 35.49
C ASN A 56 -9.34 -14.96 34.79
N GLN A 57 -8.41 -15.42 35.62
CA GLN A 57 -7.28 -16.24 35.23
C GLN A 57 -7.80 -17.61 34.80
N ASP A 58 -7.64 -17.95 33.53
CA ASP A 58 -7.39 -19.32 33.10
C ASP A 58 -6.54 -19.36 31.82
N SER A 59 -5.24 -19.50 32.05
CA SER A 59 -4.22 -20.28 31.33
C SER A 59 -4.45 -20.63 29.84
N HIS A 60 -3.56 -20.06 29.00
CA HIS A 60 -3.12 -20.58 27.67
C HIS A 60 -4.02 -20.38 26.43
N SER A 61 -4.79 -19.29 26.36
CA SER A 61 -5.34 -18.81 25.08
C SER A 61 -4.52 -17.61 24.59
N GLY A 62 -3.82 -17.76 23.46
CA GLY A 62 -2.97 -16.70 22.91
C GLY A 62 -3.74 -15.39 22.76
N GLU A 63 -3.30 -14.35 23.47
CA GLU A 63 -3.92 -13.03 23.47
C GLU A 63 -4.08 -12.54 22.02
N SER A 64 -5.32 -12.48 21.55
CA SER A 64 -5.63 -11.97 20.24
C SER A 64 -5.40 -10.46 20.26
N GLN A 65 -4.30 -10.01 19.68
CA GLN A 65 -3.90 -8.60 19.72
C GLN A 65 -4.86 -7.73 18.90
N THR A 66 -5.19 -6.52 19.35
CA THR A 66 -6.00 -5.60 18.54
C THR A 66 -5.12 -4.89 17.51
N LEU A 67 -5.62 -4.69 16.29
CA LEU A 67 -4.93 -3.91 15.25
C LEU A 67 -4.67 -2.49 15.74
N LYS A 68 -3.39 -2.10 15.79
CA LYS A 68 -2.98 -0.80 16.35
C LYS A 68 -2.72 0.27 15.30
N TYR A 69 -2.06 -0.08 14.20
CA TYR A 69 -1.65 0.88 13.19
C TYR A 69 -2.03 0.41 11.79
N VAL A 70 -2.41 1.35 10.94
CA VAL A 70 -2.65 1.12 9.51
C VAL A 70 -1.76 2.03 8.68
N GLY A 71 -1.04 1.42 7.74
CA GLY A 71 -0.24 2.15 6.77
C GLY A 71 -1.04 2.52 5.53
N GLY A 72 -0.80 3.71 4.99
CA GLY A 72 -1.30 4.17 3.70
C GLY A 72 -0.14 4.59 2.81
N VAL A 73 -0.22 4.28 1.52
CA VAL A 73 0.76 4.71 0.51
C VAL A 73 0.05 5.35 -0.67
N ASP A 74 0.64 6.38 -1.25
CA ASP A 74 0.19 7.01 -2.50
C ASP A 74 1.39 7.45 -3.35
N LEU A 75 1.20 7.50 -4.67
CA LEU A 75 2.18 8.02 -5.61
C LEU A 75 1.52 9.01 -6.57
N SER A 76 1.93 10.27 -6.48
CA SER A 76 1.37 11.37 -7.27
C SER A 76 2.38 11.91 -8.29
N PHE A 77 2.00 11.95 -9.57
CA PHE A 77 2.87 12.43 -10.65
C PHE A 77 2.79 13.95 -10.84
N SER A 78 3.93 14.58 -11.16
CA SER A 78 3.96 16.00 -11.50
C SER A 78 3.24 16.27 -12.82
N LYS A 79 2.42 17.33 -12.84
CA LYS A 79 1.75 17.82 -14.06
C LYS A 79 2.71 18.51 -15.03
N VAL A 80 3.87 18.96 -14.53
CA VAL A 80 4.87 19.69 -15.33
C VAL A 80 5.89 18.71 -15.93
N ASP A 81 6.35 17.74 -15.14
CA ASP A 81 7.29 16.70 -15.59
C ASP A 81 6.76 15.31 -15.18
N PRO A 82 6.15 14.56 -16.10
CA PRO A 82 5.60 13.23 -15.83
C PRO A 82 6.64 12.16 -15.43
N SER A 83 7.94 12.45 -15.53
CA SER A 83 8.99 11.60 -14.99
C SER A 83 9.21 11.80 -13.49
N ILE A 84 8.74 12.91 -12.91
CA ILE A 84 8.83 13.19 -11.48
C ILE A 84 7.54 12.78 -10.77
N ALA A 85 7.67 12.08 -9.65
CA ALA A 85 6.57 11.74 -8.76
C ALA A 85 6.92 12.01 -7.29
N CYS A 86 5.89 12.19 -6.47
CA CYS A 86 5.97 12.21 -5.01
C CYS A 86 5.35 10.92 -4.48
N ALA A 87 6.17 10.08 -3.85
CA ALA A 87 5.70 8.92 -3.10
C ALA A 87 5.48 9.32 -1.66
N THR A 88 4.38 8.89 -1.05
CA THR A 88 4.04 9.21 0.34
C THR A 88 3.74 7.92 1.10
N LEU A 89 4.21 7.83 2.34
CA LEU A 89 3.88 6.81 3.32
C LEU A 89 3.32 7.49 4.56
N VAL A 90 2.14 7.08 5.01
CA VAL A 90 1.56 7.48 6.30
C VAL A 90 1.29 6.26 7.16
N VAL A 91 1.38 6.43 8.48
CA VAL A 91 0.93 5.45 9.46
C VAL A 91 -0.06 6.14 10.39
N LEU A 92 -1.26 5.57 10.51
CA LEU A 92 -2.31 6.05 11.38
C LEU A 92 -2.45 5.14 12.60
N ASP A 93 -2.72 5.71 13.77
CA ASP A 93 -3.33 4.93 14.87
C ASP A 93 -4.74 4.52 14.44
N PHE A 94 -5.04 3.22 14.46
CA PHE A 94 -6.30 2.70 13.92
C PHE A 94 -7.52 3.10 14.78
N SER A 95 -7.32 3.36 16.08
CA SER A 95 -8.41 3.70 16.99
C SER A 95 -8.85 5.16 16.85
N THR A 96 -7.91 6.07 16.60
CA THR A 96 -8.18 7.50 16.47
C THR A 96 -8.19 7.99 15.02
N LEU A 97 -7.61 7.21 14.09
CA LEU A 97 -7.29 7.59 12.72
C LEU A 97 -6.38 8.83 12.61
N GLU A 98 -5.66 9.15 13.69
CA GLU A 98 -4.67 10.22 13.69
C GLU A 98 -3.33 9.71 13.14
N SER A 99 -2.64 10.60 12.42
CA SER A 99 -1.32 10.31 11.86
C SER A 99 -0.26 10.25 12.95
N VAL A 100 0.48 9.15 13.00
CA VAL A 100 1.60 8.92 13.91
C VAL A 100 2.95 8.92 13.20
N TYR A 101 2.95 8.81 11.86
CA TYR A 101 4.14 8.91 11.02
C TYR A 101 3.76 9.36 9.62
N GLU A 102 4.54 10.25 9.04
CA GLU A 102 4.43 10.68 7.64
C GLU A 102 5.83 10.84 7.06
N ASP A 103 6.01 10.34 5.84
CA ASP A 103 7.23 10.54 5.07
C ASP A 103 6.90 10.61 3.58
N TYR A 104 7.74 11.30 2.83
CA TYR A 104 7.59 11.42 1.39
C TYR A 104 8.94 11.50 0.67
N ALA A 105 8.95 11.03 -0.57
CA ALA A 105 10.11 11.11 -1.44
C ALA A 105 9.73 11.65 -2.81
N ILE A 106 10.47 12.66 -3.27
CA ILE A 106 10.41 13.10 -4.66
C ILE A 106 11.38 12.22 -5.47
N VAL A 107 10.85 11.51 -6.46
CA VAL A 107 11.58 10.50 -7.24
C VAL A 107 11.48 10.77 -8.74
N GLU A 108 12.54 10.43 -9.46
CA GLU A 108 12.56 10.39 -10.92
C GLU A 108 12.30 8.95 -11.41
N LEU A 109 11.18 8.74 -12.08
CA LEU A 109 10.73 7.46 -12.60
C LEU A 109 11.17 7.28 -14.05
N ARG A 110 12.06 6.32 -14.26
CA ARG A 110 12.63 5.98 -15.58
C ARG A 110 11.87 4.87 -16.30
N VAL A 111 10.97 4.20 -15.60
CA VAL A 111 10.13 3.13 -16.13
C VAL A 111 8.93 3.76 -16.85
N PRO A 112 8.69 3.46 -18.14
CA PRO A 112 7.56 4.02 -18.88
C PRO A 112 6.23 3.47 -18.37
N TYR A 113 5.17 4.26 -18.52
CA TYR A 113 3.82 3.78 -18.27
C TYR A 113 3.40 2.74 -19.31
N VAL A 114 2.97 1.57 -18.84
CA VAL A 114 2.37 0.52 -19.67
C VAL A 114 1.10 0.01 -18.97
N PRO A 115 -0.08 0.07 -19.62
CA PRO A 115 -1.31 -0.46 -19.05
C PRO A 115 -1.16 -1.93 -18.61
N GLY A 116 -1.58 -2.26 -17.38
CA GLY A 116 -1.43 -3.59 -16.79
C GLY A 116 -0.10 -3.84 -16.05
N PHE A 117 0.84 -2.89 -16.10
CA PHE A 117 2.18 -3.02 -15.51
C PHE A 117 2.57 -1.84 -14.61
N LEU A 118 1.57 -1.13 -14.06
CA LEU A 118 1.80 0.06 -13.23
C LEU A 118 2.70 -0.25 -12.02
N ALA A 119 2.53 -1.40 -11.39
CA ALA A 119 3.32 -1.85 -10.23
C ALA A 119 4.84 -2.04 -10.50
N PHE A 120 5.31 -1.97 -11.76
CA PHE A 120 6.76 -1.91 -12.05
C PHE A 120 7.33 -0.49 -12.01
N ARG A 121 6.45 0.52 -11.90
CA ARG A 121 6.76 1.94 -11.88
C ARG A 121 6.56 2.56 -10.50
N GLU A 122 5.79 1.92 -9.63
CA GLU A 122 5.45 2.34 -8.25
C GLU A 122 6.10 1.38 -7.24
#